data_AF-A0A8J9S0D0-F1
#
_entry.id   AF-A0A8J9S0D0-F1
#
_cell.length_a   1.000
_cell.length_b   1.000
_cell.length_c   1.000
_cell.angle_alpha   90.00
_cell.angle_beta   90.00
_cell.angle_gamma   90.00
#
_symmetry.space_group_name_H-M   'P 1'
#
loop_
_entity.id
_entity.type
_entity.pdbx_description
1 polymer ?
#
loop_
_entity_poly.entity_id
_entity_poly.type
_entity_poly.pdbx_seq_one_letter_code
_entity_poly.pdbx_strand_id
1 'polypeptide(L)'
;MSSSESTPLKGGGSSGPGASLDGAKALFQNFWSSDHVQTAGTFAQRQAHDLQRSVQEGHVSVRVLAQLAGIVLCASAFGGFVFSLLTLHLIHALLEVYTFALGGLMLLLESPSFAAGLRNDSTTATNTSATILRVLTARVHANARFLKFVWGRGLLYFVAGSLHFSEGGLMNSVIGGFVMIIGILYLVLGYQANRKLRAAAHAHPVDSLRQQFTTANERGNGTLNAEEFQTFVASIGMTNLGRHELEVVYAHVPTENTSGEISWDDFARWWNANAAEPASAASVLGGSFLSV
;
A
#
# COMPACT_ATOMS: atom_id res chain seq x y z
N MET A 1 -47.91 -25.39 50.56
CA MET A 1 -46.55 -25.36 51.13
C MET A 1 -45.57 -25.06 49.99
N SER A 2 -44.51 -24.32 50.30
CA SER A 2 -43.40 -23.87 49.44
C SER A 2 -43.59 -22.51 48.72
N SER A 3 -43.58 -21.48 49.57
CA SER A 3 -42.80 -20.25 49.56
C SER A 3 -42.22 -19.69 48.25
N SER A 4 -42.70 -18.48 47.93
CA SER A 4 -42.16 -17.51 47.00
C SER A 4 -40.92 -16.80 47.57
N GLU A 5 -39.79 -16.89 46.87
CA GLU A 5 -38.56 -16.16 47.19
C GLU A 5 -38.49 -14.89 46.33
N SER A 6 -38.58 -13.74 46.99
CA SER A 6 -38.57 -12.41 46.37
C SER A 6 -37.14 -11.88 46.35
N THR A 7 -36.61 -11.64 45.15
CA THR A 7 -35.30 -11.01 44.93
C THR A 7 -35.42 -9.49 45.00
N PRO A 8 -34.50 -8.78 45.70
CA PRO A 8 -34.56 -7.34 45.83
C PRO A 8 -34.02 -6.66 44.57
N LEU A 9 -34.85 -5.80 43.97
CA LEU A 9 -34.45 -4.86 42.92
C LEU A 9 -33.46 -3.85 43.48
N LYS A 10 -32.19 -3.99 43.08
CA LYS A 10 -31.11 -3.06 43.41
C LYS A 10 -31.21 -1.84 42.49
N GLY A 11 -31.46 -0.69 43.12
CA GLY A 11 -31.79 0.59 42.49
C GLY A 11 -30.79 1.08 41.46
N GLY A 12 -31.35 1.71 40.42
CA GLY A 12 -30.62 2.43 39.38
C GLY A 12 -29.92 3.67 39.94
N GLY A 13 -28.59 3.67 39.85
CA GLY A 13 -27.79 4.88 39.90
C GLY A 13 -27.76 5.50 38.52
N SER A 14 -28.46 6.62 38.35
CA SER A 14 -28.35 7.50 37.19
C SER A 14 -26.94 8.08 37.11
N SER A 15 -26.09 7.50 36.27
CA SER A 15 -24.83 8.09 35.86
C SER A 15 -25.12 9.03 34.69
N GLY A 16 -25.19 10.33 34.99
CA GLY A 16 -25.26 11.38 33.97
C GLY A 16 -23.98 11.38 33.12
N PRO A 17 -24.05 11.82 31.85
CA PRO A 17 -22.91 11.91 30.95
C PRO A 17 -22.07 13.15 31.29
N GLY A 18 -21.47 13.15 32.48
CA GLY A 18 -20.39 14.07 32.83
C GLY A 18 -19.08 13.40 32.45
N ALA A 19 -18.70 13.42 31.17
CA ALA A 19 -17.36 13.06 30.75
C ALA A 19 -16.37 14.06 31.38
N SER A 20 -15.88 13.75 32.58
CA SER A 20 -14.96 14.63 33.29
C SER A 20 -13.63 14.65 32.53
N LEU A 21 -13.04 15.84 32.44
CA LEU A 21 -11.69 16.06 31.90
C LEU A 21 -10.63 15.12 32.50
N ASP A 22 -10.87 14.63 33.72
CA ASP A 22 -9.98 13.69 34.41
C ASP A 22 -10.01 12.28 33.79
N GLY A 23 -11.15 11.85 33.25
CA GLY A 23 -11.23 10.60 32.49
C GLY A 23 -10.45 10.65 31.17
N ALA A 24 -10.47 11.79 30.48
CA ALA A 24 -9.68 12.01 29.26
C ALA A 24 -8.18 12.04 29.56
N LYS A 25 -7.76 12.65 30.69
CA LYS A 25 -6.37 12.63 31.14
C LYS A 25 -5.89 11.24 31.52
N ALA A 26 -6.70 10.45 32.21
CA ALA A 26 -6.37 9.06 32.57
C ALA A 26 -6.24 8.16 31.32
N LEU A 27 -7.09 8.35 30.32
CA LEU A 27 -6.99 7.68 29.02
C LEU A 27 -5.70 8.08 28.27
N PHE A 28 -5.36 9.37 28.25
CA PHE A 28 -4.10 9.84 27.65
C PHE A 28 -2.87 9.28 28.39
N GLN A 29 -2.86 9.29 29.72
CA GLN A 29 -1.74 8.74 30.50
C GLN A 29 -1.57 7.23 30.32
N ASN A 30 -2.67 6.47 30.22
CA ASN A 30 -2.62 5.04 29.95
C ASN A 30 -2.17 4.73 28.51
N PHE A 31 -2.51 5.58 27.54
CA PHE A 31 -2.05 5.45 26.16
C PHE A 31 -0.53 5.66 26.04
N TRP A 32 0.04 6.54 26.86
CA TRP A 32 1.48 6.80 26.96
C TRP A 32 2.19 5.94 28.00
N SER A 33 1.56 4.88 28.51
CA SER A 33 2.22 3.99 29.46
C SER A 33 3.48 3.37 28.81
N SER A 34 4.53 3.23 29.61
CA SER A 34 5.85 2.77 29.16
C SER A 34 5.81 1.45 28.40
N ASP A 35 4.82 0.60 28.69
CA ASP A 35 4.74 -0.75 28.16
C ASP A 35 4.30 -0.76 26.69
N HIS A 36 3.35 0.11 26.31
CA HIS A 36 2.95 0.27 24.91
C HIS A 36 4.04 0.95 24.09
N VAL A 37 4.71 1.96 24.66
CA VAL A 37 5.83 2.66 24.02
C VAL A 37 7.02 1.71 23.82
N GLN A 38 7.33 0.86 24.80
CA GLN A 38 8.39 -0.15 24.68
C GLN A 38 8.04 -1.26 23.69
N THR A 39 6.79 -1.74 23.69
CA THR A 39 6.33 -2.76 22.73
C THR A 39 6.38 -2.22 21.30
N ALA A 40 5.90 -0.99 21.08
CA ALA A 40 6.01 -0.32 19.79
C ALA A 40 7.47 -0.09 19.38
N GLY A 41 8.33 0.28 20.33
CA GLY A 41 9.77 0.46 20.10
C GLY A 41 10.47 -0.83 19.66
N THR A 42 10.20 -1.96 20.32
CA THR A 42 10.80 -3.25 19.94
C THR A 42 10.29 -3.75 18.58
N PHE A 43 9.02 -3.52 18.23
CA PHE A 43 8.49 -3.82 16.90
C PHE A 43 9.13 -2.94 15.82
N ALA A 44 9.24 -1.64 16.07
CA ALA A 44 9.90 -0.71 15.16
C ALA A 44 11.38 -1.07 14.97
N GLN A 45 12.08 -1.50 16.02
CA GLN A 45 13.47 -1.91 15.95
C GLN A 45 13.66 -3.21 15.17
N ARG A 46 12.75 -4.19 15.30
CA ARG A 46 12.77 -5.41 14.47
C ARG A 46 12.52 -5.09 12.99
N GLN A 47 11.50 -4.27 12.70
CA GLN A 47 11.27 -3.82 11.32
C GLN A 47 12.44 -3.03 10.76
N ALA A 48 13.09 -2.18 11.57
CA ALA A 48 14.27 -1.43 11.14
C ALA A 48 15.44 -2.36 10.82
N HIS A 49 15.64 -3.43 11.60
CA HIS A 49 16.69 -4.41 11.33
C HIS A 49 16.40 -5.27 10.09
N ASP A 50 15.15 -5.71 9.91
CA ASP A 50 14.72 -6.46 8.73
C ASP A 50 14.79 -5.58 7.47
N LEU A 51 14.46 -4.29 7.61
CA LEU A 51 14.64 -3.29 6.56
C LEU A 51 16.13 -3.12 6.24
N GLN A 52 16.99 -2.95 7.24
CA GLN A 52 18.44 -2.80 7.04
C GLN A 52 19.05 -4.03 6.34
N ARG A 53 18.61 -5.23 6.72
CA ARG A 53 19.04 -6.47 6.05
C ARG A 53 18.54 -6.52 4.60
N SER A 54 17.28 -6.16 4.37
CA SER A 54 16.73 -6.05 3.00
C SER A 54 17.46 -5.00 2.17
N VAL A 55 17.94 -3.90 2.79
CA VAL A 55 18.79 -2.87 2.15
C VAL A 55 20.15 -3.42 1.78
N GLN A 56 20.81 -4.12 2.71
CA GLN A 56 22.14 -4.69 2.48
C GLN A 56 22.13 -5.82 1.43
N GLU A 57 21.05 -6.59 1.38
CA GLU A 57 20.87 -7.65 0.37
C GLU A 57 20.46 -7.07 -1.01
N GLY A 58 20.28 -5.75 -1.13
CA GLY A 58 19.80 -5.12 -2.37
C GLY A 58 18.36 -5.53 -2.71
N HIS A 59 17.60 -5.94 -1.69
CA HIS A 59 16.23 -6.45 -1.77
C HIS A 59 15.22 -5.48 -1.16
N VAL A 60 15.54 -4.19 -1.07
CA VAL A 60 14.51 -3.22 -0.68
C VAL A 60 13.46 -3.23 -1.76
N SER A 61 12.33 -3.85 -1.45
CA SER A 61 11.15 -3.71 -2.27
C SER A 61 10.85 -2.22 -2.36
N VAL A 62 10.72 -1.75 -3.58
CA VAL A 62 10.37 -0.36 -3.91
C VAL A 62 9.08 0.06 -3.17
N ARG A 63 8.24 -0.92 -2.80
CA ARG A 63 7.05 -0.79 -1.95
C ARG A 63 7.34 -0.37 -0.53
N VAL A 64 8.39 -0.92 0.08
CA VAL A 64 8.74 -0.58 1.46
C VAL A 64 9.26 0.85 1.54
N LEU A 65 9.98 1.31 0.52
CA LEU A 65 10.36 2.73 0.41
C LEU A 65 9.13 3.63 0.26
N ALA A 66 8.15 3.24 -0.56
CA ALA A 66 6.89 3.98 -0.70
C ALA A 66 6.05 3.99 0.59
N GLN A 67 6.03 2.88 1.35
CA GLN A 67 5.39 2.84 2.67
C GLN A 67 6.09 3.79 3.64
N LEU A 68 7.42 3.72 3.73
CA LEU A 68 8.20 4.60 4.60
C LEU A 68 7.98 6.08 4.24
N ALA A 69 7.99 6.40 2.94
CA ALA A 69 7.66 7.71 2.41
C ALA A 69 6.26 8.16 2.88
N GLY A 70 5.24 7.30 2.78
CA GLY A 70 3.89 7.60 3.26
C GLY A 70 3.83 7.86 4.78
N ILE A 71 4.56 7.08 5.59
CA ILE A 71 4.60 7.28 7.06
C ILE A 71 5.24 8.63 7.39
N VAL A 72 6.41 8.91 6.80
CA VAL A 72 7.14 10.16 7.03
C VAL A 72 6.29 11.36 6.58
N LEU A 73 5.61 11.25 5.43
CA LEU A 73 4.73 12.30 4.92
C LEU A 73 3.56 12.57 5.88
N CYS A 74 2.88 11.52 6.38
CA CYS A 74 1.81 11.66 7.37
C CYS A 74 2.31 12.30 8.68
N ALA A 75 3.47 11.85 9.18
CA ALA A 75 4.03 12.36 10.43
C ALA A 75 4.44 13.83 10.32
N SER A 76 5.10 14.20 9.22
CA SER A 76 5.47 15.59 8.93
C SER A 76 4.22 16.47 8.83
N ALA A 77 3.23 16.02 8.04
CA ALA A 77 2.03 16.81 7.81
C ALA A 77 1.17 17.00 9.06
N PHE A 78 1.12 15.99 9.93
CA PHE A 78 0.46 16.12 11.22
C PHE A 78 1.15 17.16 12.12
N GLY A 79 2.49 17.16 12.18
CA GLY A 79 3.25 18.15 12.94
C GLY A 79 3.07 19.56 12.38
N GLY A 80 3.16 19.71 11.06
CA GLY A 80 2.96 20.97 10.36
C GLY A 80 1.54 21.54 10.52
N PHE A 81 0.53 20.67 10.51
CA PHE A 81 -0.86 21.04 10.80
C PHE A 81 -1.03 21.63 12.20
N VAL A 82 -0.52 20.95 13.24
CA VAL A 82 -0.62 21.42 14.63
C VAL A 82 0.06 22.78 14.80
N PHE A 83 1.25 22.96 14.21
CA PHE A 83 1.97 24.23 14.25
C PHE A 83 1.23 25.35 13.49
N SER A 84 0.70 25.04 12.31
CA SER A 84 -0.06 26.00 11.49
C SER A 84 -1.36 26.44 12.17
N LEU A 85 -2.01 25.53 12.90
CA LEU A 85 -3.20 25.85 13.67
C LEU A 85 -2.91 26.81 14.83
N LEU A 86 -1.80 26.62 15.55
CA LEU A 86 -1.37 27.52 16.63
C LEU A 86 -0.95 28.90 16.12
N THR A 87 -0.41 28.98 14.90
CA THR A 87 0.00 30.24 14.27
C THR A 87 -1.10 30.92 13.45
N LEU A 88 -2.31 30.35 13.40
CA LEU A 88 -3.48 30.85 12.68
C LEU A 88 -3.28 30.98 11.15
N HIS A 89 -2.37 30.21 10.57
CA HIS A 89 -2.15 30.17 9.12
C HIS A 89 -3.07 29.13 8.45
N LEU A 90 -4.33 29.50 8.22
CA LEU A 90 -5.36 28.57 7.74
C LEU A 90 -5.03 27.89 6.38
N ILE A 91 -4.39 28.62 5.46
CA ILE A 91 -4.03 28.07 4.14
C ILE A 91 -2.98 26.96 4.29
N HIS A 92 -1.95 27.18 5.11
CA HIS A 92 -0.95 26.16 5.39
C HIS A 92 -1.57 24.95 6.09
N ALA A 93 -2.42 25.19 7.11
CA ALA A 93 -3.13 24.10 7.77
C ALA A 93 -3.99 23.28 6.79
N LEU A 94 -4.59 23.91 5.79
CA LEU A 94 -5.36 23.21 4.75
C LEU A 94 -4.47 22.34 3.85
N LEU A 95 -3.31 22.87 3.41
CA LEU A 95 -2.35 22.11 2.61
C LEU A 95 -1.87 20.86 3.37
N GLU A 96 -1.57 21.00 4.67
CA GLU A 96 -1.13 19.90 5.52
C GLU A 96 -2.20 18.80 5.65
N VAL A 97 -3.49 19.16 5.67
CA VAL A 97 -4.59 18.18 5.65
C VAL A 97 -4.60 17.39 4.33
N TYR A 98 -4.38 18.06 3.19
CA TYR A 98 -4.28 17.38 1.89
C TYR A 98 -3.05 16.47 1.83
N THR A 99 -1.90 16.95 2.29
CA THR A 99 -0.64 16.19 2.34
C THR A 99 -0.79 14.97 3.25
N PHE A 100 -1.43 15.11 4.41
CA PHE A 100 -1.74 14.00 5.32
C PHE A 100 -2.67 12.97 4.66
N ALA A 101 -3.72 13.42 3.98
CA ALA A 101 -4.64 12.52 3.27
C ALA A 101 -3.94 11.77 2.13
N LEU A 102 -3.05 12.42 1.38
CA LEU A 102 -2.25 11.80 0.33
C LEU A 102 -1.26 10.78 0.91
N GLY A 103 -0.57 11.10 2.00
CA GLY A 103 0.26 10.13 2.72
C GLY A 103 -0.53 8.91 3.20
N GLY A 104 -1.73 9.13 3.75
CA GLY A 104 -2.64 8.05 4.14
C GLY A 104 -3.07 7.19 2.95
N LEU A 105 -3.32 7.80 1.79
CA LEU A 105 -3.62 7.09 0.55
C LEU A 105 -2.42 6.27 0.05
N MET A 106 -1.19 6.78 0.17
CA MET A 106 0.04 6.02 -0.15
C MET A 106 0.15 4.78 0.73
N LEU A 107 -0.05 4.92 2.04
CA LEU A 107 -0.04 3.79 2.97
C LEU A 107 -1.11 2.75 2.62
N LEU A 108 -2.32 3.20 2.29
CA LEU A 108 -3.43 2.34 1.92
C LEU A 108 -3.15 1.51 0.64
N LEU A 109 -2.46 2.11 -0.35
CA LEU A 109 -2.15 1.45 -1.62
C LEU A 109 -1.01 0.43 -1.51
N GLU A 110 -0.08 0.66 -0.59
CA GLU A 110 1.10 -0.18 -0.40
C GLU A 110 0.93 -1.19 0.75
N SER A 111 -0.19 -1.18 1.49
CA SER A 111 -0.48 -2.12 2.57
C SER A 111 -1.15 -3.46 2.22
N PRO A 112 -1.30 -3.97 0.97
CA PRO A 112 -2.00 -5.24 0.78
C PRO A 112 -1.29 -6.42 1.47
N SER A 113 0.04 -6.36 1.61
CA SER A 113 0.82 -7.35 2.38
C SER A 113 0.49 -7.32 3.88
N PHE A 114 0.22 -6.14 4.43
CA PHE A 114 -0.18 -5.98 5.84
C PHE A 114 -1.59 -6.55 6.07
N ALA A 115 -2.51 -6.30 5.13
CA ALA A 115 -3.86 -6.86 5.19
C ALA A 115 -3.88 -8.40 5.07
N ALA A 116 -2.93 -8.97 4.31
CA ALA A 116 -2.74 -10.41 4.22
C ALA A 116 -2.14 -11.00 5.51
N GLY A 117 -1.14 -10.34 6.11
CA GLY A 117 -0.54 -10.76 7.38
C GLY A 117 -1.52 -10.76 8.56
N LEU A 118 -2.36 -9.72 8.66
CA LEU A 118 -3.40 -9.62 9.70
C LEU A 118 -4.50 -10.68 9.60
N ARG A 119 -4.61 -11.39 8.48
CA ARG A 119 -5.63 -12.43 8.29
C ARG A 119 -5.28 -13.74 8.98
N ASN A 120 -4.00 -14.01 9.20
CA ASN A 120 -3.55 -15.28 9.79
C ASN A 120 -3.65 -15.29 11.33
N ASP A 121 -3.70 -14.12 11.97
CA ASP A 121 -3.98 -14.02 13.41
C ASP A 121 -5.49 -13.96 13.65
N SER A 122 -6.13 -15.13 13.53
CA SER A 122 -7.56 -15.36 13.72
C SER A 122 -8.05 -15.25 15.18
N THR A 123 -7.40 -14.48 16.05
CA THR A 123 -7.82 -14.27 17.44
C THR A 123 -8.71 -13.03 17.59
N THR A 124 -9.93 -13.15 17.05
CA THR A 124 -11.26 -12.64 17.49
C THR A 124 -11.48 -11.18 17.92
N ALA A 125 -10.48 -10.35 18.20
CA ALA A 125 -10.69 -9.02 18.79
C ALA A 125 -10.00 -7.90 18.00
N THR A 126 -10.62 -7.48 16.89
CA THR A 126 -10.70 -6.09 16.33
C THR A 126 -10.91 -6.09 14.79
N ASN A 127 -11.98 -6.73 14.31
CA ASN A 127 -12.32 -6.78 12.88
C ASN A 127 -12.76 -5.43 12.25
N THR A 128 -12.91 -4.37 13.06
CA THR A 128 -13.48 -3.09 12.59
C THR A 128 -12.50 -2.32 11.70
N SER A 129 -11.23 -2.23 12.06
CA SER A 129 -10.22 -1.46 11.30
C SER A 129 -9.93 -2.07 9.94
N ALA A 130 -9.77 -3.39 9.87
CA ALA A 130 -9.55 -4.13 8.63
C ALA A 130 -10.74 -3.98 7.65
N THR A 131 -11.97 -3.94 8.17
CA THR A 131 -13.17 -3.75 7.35
C THR A 131 -13.19 -2.35 6.73
N ILE A 132 -12.87 -1.31 7.51
CA ILE A 132 -12.81 0.07 7.02
C ILE A 132 -11.76 0.22 5.91
N LEU A 133 -10.54 -0.31 6.13
CA LEU A 133 -9.48 -0.26 5.13
C LEU A 133 -9.89 -0.95 3.83
N ARG A 134 -10.53 -2.12 3.89
CA ARG A 134 -11.04 -2.81 2.69
C ARG A 134 -12.07 -1.99 1.93
N VAL A 135 -13.02 -1.36 2.63
CA VAL A 135 -14.04 -0.52 2.01
C VAL A 135 -13.40 0.72 1.37
N LEU A 136 -12.43 1.35 2.04
CA LEU A 136 -11.71 2.50 1.51
C LEU A 136 -10.88 2.11 0.27
N THR A 137 -10.10 1.04 0.34
CA THR A 137 -9.31 0.55 -0.80
C THR A 137 -10.21 0.19 -1.98
N ALA A 138 -11.35 -0.46 -1.73
CA ALA A 138 -12.32 -0.78 -2.78
C ALA A 138 -12.91 0.49 -3.42
N ARG A 139 -13.26 1.51 -2.61
CA ARG A 139 -13.75 2.80 -3.12
C ARG A 139 -12.70 3.55 -3.91
N VAL A 140 -11.46 3.57 -3.44
CA VAL A 140 -10.34 4.20 -4.15
C VAL A 140 -10.15 3.51 -5.51
N HIS A 141 -10.12 2.19 -5.57
CA HIS A 141 -9.98 1.47 -6.84
C HIS A 141 -11.19 1.59 -7.78
N ALA A 142 -12.39 1.81 -7.23
CA ALA A 142 -13.58 2.07 -8.02
C ALA A 142 -13.52 3.46 -8.70
N ASN A 143 -13.09 4.49 -7.98
CA ASN A 143 -13.06 5.88 -8.48
C ASN A 143 -11.77 6.19 -9.27
N ALA A 144 -10.64 5.63 -8.88
CA ALA A 144 -9.32 5.92 -9.43
C ALA A 144 -8.70 4.65 -10.03
N ARG A 145 -9.22 4.23 -11.19
CA ARG A 145 -8.72 3.05 -11.92
C ARG A 145 -7.24 3.14 -12.28
N PHE A 146 -6.71 4.35 -12.48
CA PHE A 146 -5.30 4.55 -12.82
C PHE A 146 -4.35 4.12 -11.68
N LEU A 147 -4.79 4.14 -10.41
CA LEU A 147 -3.99 3.68 -9.26
C LEU A 147 -3.79 2.16 -9.23
N LYS A 148 -4.49 1.42 -10.09
CA LYS A 148 -4.20 -0.02 -10.30
C LYS A 148 -2.89 -0.26 -11.04
N PHE A 149 -2.36 0.74 -11.74
CA PHE A 149 -1.10 0.65 -12.46
C PHE A 149 0.04 1.26 -11.66
N VAL A 150 1.25 0.67 -11.70
CA VAL A 150 2.45 1.20 -11.03
C VAL A 150 2.72 2.64 -11.39
N TRP A 151 2.62 2.99 -12.68
CA TRP A 151 2.88 4.35 -13.13
C TRP A 151 1.85 5.33 -12.53
N GLY A 152 0.59 4.93 -12.37
CA GLY A 152 -0.42 5.76 -11.73
C GLY A 152 -0.15 6.00 -10.25
N ARG A 153 0.39 5.00 -9.55
CA ARG A 153 0.88 5.15 -8.16
C ARG A 153 2.10 6.06 -8.09
N GLY A 154 3.06 5.88 -9.00
CA GLY A 154 4.23 6.75 -9.11
C GLY A 154 3.86 8.21 -9.35
N LEU A 155 2.86 8.46 -10.21
CA LEU A 155 2.30 9.80 -10.43
C LEU A 155 1.69 10.38 -9.16
N LEU A 156 0.91 9.58 -8.42
CA LEU A 156 0.35 10.00 -7.13
C LEU A 156 1.46 10.41 -6.14
N TYR A 157 2.53 9.63 -6.05
CA TYR A 157 3.65 9.90 -5.14
C TYR A 157 4.40 11.16 -5.55
N PHE A 158 4.62 11.34 -6.86
CA PHE A 158 5.24 12.55 -7.39
C PHE A 158 4.41 13.80 -7.04
N VAL A 159 3.09 13.74 -7.23
CA VAL A 159 2.19 14.84 -6.86
C VAL A 159 2.22 15.10 -5.35
N ALA A 160 2.12 14.06 -4.53
CA ALA A 160 2.17 14.20 -3.07
C ALA A 160 3.49 14.82 -2.59
N GLY A 161 4.62 14.34 -3.12
CA GLY A 161 5.94 14.89 -2.82
C GLY A 161 6.09 16.34 -3.29
N SER A 162 5.58 16.68 -4.48
CA SER A 162 5.64 18.06 -5.00
C SER A 162 4.80 19.04 -4.19
N LEU A 163 3.65 18.59 -3.68
CA LEU A 163 2.78 19.38 -2.80
C LEU A 163 3.51 19.67 -1.49
N HIS A 164 4.07 18.64 -0.84
CA HIS A 164 4.82 18.82 0.41
C HIS A 164 6.11 19.64 0.24
N PHE A 165 6.78 19.49 -0.91
CA PHE A 165 7.93 20.32 -1.25
C PHE A 165 7.58 21.81 -1.33
N SER A 166 6.35 22.14 -1.74
CA SER A 166 5.89 23.52 -1.89
C SER A 166 5.55 24.24 -0.58
N GLU A 167 5.35 23.52 0.53
CA GLU A 167 4.97 24.09 1.83
C GLU A 167 6.09 24.94 2.46
N GLY A 168 7.32 24.80 1.97
CA GLY A 168 8.48 25.56 2.43
C GLY A 168 9.12 24.99 3.69
N GLY A 169 10.31 25.48 4.03
CA GLY A 169 11.13 24.93 5.10
C GLY A 169 12.04 23.79 4.62
N LEU A 170 13.26 23.75 5.17
CA LEU A 170 14.28 22.82 4.72
C LEU A 170 13.86 21.35 4.89
N MET A 171 13.24 21.02 6.03
CA MET A 171 12.80 19.64 6.32
C MET A 171 11.71 19.16 5.36
N ASN A 172 10.67 19.97 5.12
CA ASN A 172 9.61 19.63 4.18
C ASN A 172 10.14 19.53 2.74
N SER A 173 11.11 20.37 2.37
CA SER A 173 11.77 20.29 1.06
C SER A 173 12.54 18.98 0.91
N VAL A 174 13.25 18.52 1.94
CA VAL A 174 13.98 17.24 1.92
C VAL A 174 13.01 16.06 1.84
N ILE A 175 11.96 16.04 2.67
CA ILE A 175 10.96 14.97 2.66
C ILE A 175 10.22 14.95 1.33
N GLY A 176 9.70 16.08 0.87
CA GLY A 176 8.97 16.21 -0.39
C GLY A 176 9.84 15.78 -1.57
N GLY A 177 11.10 16.22 -1.62
CA GLY A 177 12.07 15.82 -2.64
C GLY A 177 12.34 14.32 -2.65
N PHE A 178 12.50 13.70 -1.47
CA PHE A 178 12.65 12.25 -1.35
C PHE A 178 11.42 11.49 -1.89
N VAL A 179 10.21 11.91 -1.53
CA VAL A 179 8.96 11.31 -2.02
C VAL A 179 8.81 11.49 -3.54
N MET A 180 9.20 12.65 -4.09
CA MET A 180 9.21 12.88 -5.54
C MET A 180 10.15 11.92 -6.28
N ILE A 181 11.35 11.69 -5.75
CA ILE A 181 12.32 10.75 -6.34
C ILE A 181 11.74 9.34 -6.38
N ILE A 182 11.09 8.89 -5.30
CA ILE A 182 10.40 7.59 -5.28
C ILE A 182 9.29 7.55 -6.33
N GLY A 183 8.49 8.62 -6.45
CA GLY A 183 7.45 8.72 -7.49
C GLY A 183 8.00 8.58 -8.90
N ILE A 184 9.12 9.24 -9.21
CA ILE A 184 9.81 9.13 -10.50
C ILE A 184 10.30 7.70 -10.73
N LEU A 185 10.91 7.07 -9.72
CA LEU A 185 11.38 5.68 -9.83
C LEU A 185 10.22 4.72 -10.17
N TYR A 186 9.07 4.87 -9.50
CA TYR A 186 7.86 4.10 -9.79
C TYR A 186 7.36 4.34 -11.22
N LEU A 187 7.34 5.60 -11.68
CA LEU A 187 6.94 5.93 -13.05
C LEU A 187 7.82 5.22 -14.08
N VAL A 188 9.15 5.27 -13.89
CA VAL A 188 10.11 4.65 -14.80
C VAL A 188 9.98 3.12 -14.79
N LEU A 189 9.96 2.50 -13.61
CA LEU A 189 9.84 1.03 -13.48
C LEU A 189 8.50 0.52 -14.03
N GLY A 190 7.40 1.22 -13.73
CA GLY A 190 6.07 0.88 -14.24
C GLY A 190 6.00 0.99 -15.76
N TYR A 191 6.62 2.01 -16.34
CA TYR A 191 6.66 2.19 -17.78
C TYR A 191 7.51 1.12 -18.48
N GLN A 192 8.72 0.84 -17.96
CA GLN A 192 9.61 -0.17 -18.53
C GLN A 192 9.01 -1.57 -18.46
N ALA A 193 8.46 -1.96 -17.30
CA ALA A 193 7.81 -3.26 -17.10
C ALA A 193 6.62 -3.43 -18.06
N ASN A 194 5.74 -2.43 -18.16
CA ASN A 194 4.56 -2.49 -19.04
C ASN A 194 4.95 -2.58 -20.52
N ARG A 195 5.99 -1.84 -20.95
CA ARG A 195 6.47 -1.90 -22.34
C ARG A 195 7.04 -3.28 -22.68
N LYS A 196 7.86 -3.86 -21.81
CA LYS A 196 8.44 -5.21 -22.00
C LYS A 196 7.33 -6.27 -22.03
N LEU A 197 6.37 -6.18 -21.11
CA LEU A 197 5.25 -7.10 -21.03
C LEU A 197 4.35 -7.04 -22.27
N ARG A 198 4.02 -5.86 -22.77
CA ARG A 198 3.21 -5.73 -23.99
C ARG A 198 3.90 -6.31 -25.20
N ALA A 199 5.21 -6.07 -25.34
CA ALA A 199 5.99 -6.68 -26.41
C ALA A 199 5.95 -8.22 -26.32
N ALA A 200 6.09 -8.78 -25.12
CA ALA A 200 5.97 -10.22 -24.90
C ALA A 200 4.54 -10.75 -25.14
N ALA A 201 3.52 -10.00 -24.74
CA ALA A 201 2.12 -10.35 -24.92
C ALA A 201 1.70 -10.44 -26.39
N HIS A 202 2.28 -9.60 -27.25
CA HIS A 202 2.09 -9.71 -28.69
C HIS A 202 2.91 -10.85 -29.33
N ALA A 203 4.10 -11.15 -28.79
CA ALA A 203 4.96 -12.22 -29.30
C ALA A 203 4.44 -13.62 -28.95
N HIS A 204 3.76 -13.76 -27.80
CA HIS A 204 3.33 -15.06 -27.27
C HIS A 204 1.82 -15.08 -27.03
N PRO A 205 1.03 -15.75 -27.88
CA PRO A 205 -0.40 -15.94 -27.64
C PRO A 205 -0.61 -16.76 -26.36
N VAL A 206 -1.64 -16.42 -25.59
CA VAL A 206 -1.91 -17.00 -24.27
C VAL A 206 -1.92 -18.53 -24.27
N ASP A 207 -2.46 -19.15 -25.33
CA ASP A 207 -2.55 -20.62 -25.44
C ASP A 207 -1.17 -21.30 -25.48
N SER A 208 -0.16 -20.64 -26.03
CA SER A 208 1.21 -21.14 -26.10
C SER A 208 1.94 -21.09 -24.75
N LEU A 209 1.42 -20.30 -23.80
CA LEU A 209 2.04 -20.10 -22.49
C LEU A 209 1.60 -21.14 -21.45
N ARG A 210 0.51 -21.88 -21.72
CA ARG A 210 -0.06 -22.82 -20.75
C ARG A 210 0.89 -23.94 -20.37
N GLN A 211 1.60 -24.49 -21.34
CA GLN A 211 2.59 -25.54 -21.08
C GLN A 211 3.74 -25.01 -20.22
N GLN A 212 4.25 -23.81 -20.53
CA GLN A 212 5.36 -23.19 -19.81
C GLN A 212 4.95 -22.83 -18.37
N PHE A 213 3.71 -22.38 -18.17
CA PHE A 213 3.16 -22.13 -16.84
C PHE A 213 3.11 -23.41 -16.00
N THR A 214 2.59 -24.50 -16.57
CA THR A 214 2.56 -25.80 -15.90
C THR A 214 3.96 -26.31 -15.57
N THR A 215 4.93 -26.12 -16.47
CA THR A 215 6.33 -26.52 -16.25
C THR A 215 6.99 -25.71 -15.13
N ALA A 216 6.68 -24.42 -15.02
CA ALA A 216 7.21 -23.57 -13.96
C ALA A 216 6.55 -23.80 -12.58
N ASN A 217 5.38 -24.44 -12.55
CA ASN A 217 4.69 -24.80 -11.32
C ASN A 217 5.28 -26.07 -10.70
N GLU A 218 6.45 -25.95 -10.09
CA GLU A 218 7.16 -27.06 -9.46
C GLU A 218 6.34 -27.74 -8.36
N ARG A 219 5.49 -26.98 -7.66
CA ARG A 219 4.62 -27.51 -6.60
C ARG A 219 3.39 -28.25 -7.12
N GLY A 220 3.05 -28.11 -8.40
CA GLY A 220 1.90 -28.78 -9.03
C GLY A 220 0.53 -28.37 -8.47
N ASN A 221 0.42 -27.20 -7.84
CA ASN A 221 -0.81 -26.75 -7.16
C ASN A 221 -1.76 -25.91 -8.06
N GLY A 222 -1.39 -25.70 -9.32
CA GLY A 222 -2.14 -24.86 -10.27
C GLY A 222 -1.91 -23.34 -10.14
N THR A 223 -1.11 -22.87 -9.19
CA THR A 223 -0.74 -21.46 -9.01
C THR A 223 0.79 -21.26 -9.08
N LEU A 224 1.24 -20.04 -9.30
CA LEU A 224 2.66 -19.67 -9.23
C LEU A 224 2.89 -18.71 -8.05
N ASN A 225 3.87 -19.03 -7.20
CA ASN A 225 4.46 -18.04 -6.29
C ASN A 225 5.44 -17.11 -7.04
N ALA A 226 6.07 -16.18 -6.32
CA ALA A 226 6.98 -15.20 -6.91
C ALA A 226 8.22 -15.83 -7.59
N GLU A 227 8.76 -16.91 -7.05
CA GLU A 227 9.94 -17.61 -7.58
C GLU A 227 9.58 -18.44 -8.83
N GLU A 228 8.47 -19.19 -8.76
CA GLU A 228 7.92 -19.95 -9.88
C GLU A 228 7.52 -19.00 -11.03
N PHE A 229 6.95 -17.84 -10.71
CA PHE A 229 6.64 -16.80 -11.68
C PHE A 229 7.90 -16.21 -12.33
N GLN A 230 8.99 -16.06 -11.58
CA GLN A 230 10.28 -15.64 -12.14
C GLN A 230 10.80 -16.67 -13.15
N THR A 231 10.77 -17.95 -12.81
CA THR A 231 11.17 -19.04 -13.71
C THR A 231 10.28 -19.07 -14.97
N PHE A 232 8.97 -18.88 -14.81
CA PHE A 232 8.02 -18.78 -15.91
C PHE A 232 8.33 -17.60 -16.84
N VAL A 233 8.58 -16.42 -16.30
CA VAL A 233 8.91 -15.22 -17.10
C VAL A 233 10.24 -15.38 -17.84
N ALA A 234 11.21 -16.08 -17.24
CA ALA A 234 12.46 -16.40 -17.93
C ALA A 234 12.25 -17.40 -19.08
N SER A 235 11.38 -18.39 -18.93
CA SER A 235 11.14 -19.43 -19.95
C SER A 235 10.46 -18.88 -21.21
N ILE A 236 9.63 -17.84 -21.08
CA ILE A 236 9.03 -17.11 -22.21
C ILE A 236 10.00 -16.12 -22.89
N GLY A 237 11.29 -16.13 -22.53
CA GLY A 237 12.32 -15.30 -23.16
C GLY A 237 12.46 -13.89 -22.61
N MET A 238 11.78 -13.55 -21.50
CA MET A 238 11.90 -12.23 -20.86
C MET A 238 13.04 -12.21 -19.81
N THR A 239 14.22 -12.68 -20.18
CA THR A 239 15.39 -12.77 -19.27
C THR A 239 15.93 -11.41 -18.83
N ASN A 240 15.58 -10.34 -19.54
CA ASN A 240 16.01 -8.96 -19.26
C ASN A 240 15.08 -8.20 -18.29
N LEU A 241 14.19 -8.89 -17.58
CA LEU A 241 13.42 -8.29 -16.49
C LEU A 241 14.25 -8.31 -15.21
N GLY A 242 14.59 -7.12 -14.70
CA GLY A 242 15.23 -6.99 -13.40
C GLY A 242 14.28 -7.43 -12.28
N ARG A 243 14.84 -7.83 -11.14
CA ARG A 243 14.05 -8.31 -9.98
C ARG A 243 12.93 -7.34 -9.56
N HIS A 244 13.19 -6.03 -9.54
CA HIS A 244 12.19 -5.02 -9.19
C HIS A 244 11.08 -4.89 -10.25
N GLU A 245 11.41 -5.02 -11.53
CA GLU A 245 10.41 -5.05 -12.59
C GLU A 245 9.52 -6.29 -12.43
N LEU A 246 10.12 -7.44 -12.13
CA LEU A 246 9.39 -8.69 -11.94
C LEU A 246 8.45 -8.64 -10.73
N GLU A 247 8.90 -8.08 -9.61
CA GLU A 247 8.07 -7.85 -8.42
C GLU A 247 6.87 -6.93 -8.75
N VAL A 248 7.14 -5.87 -9.50
CA VAL A 248 6.12 -4.96 -10.02
C VAL A 248 5.10 -5.72 -10.86
N VAL A 249 5.56 -6.52 -11.83
CA VAL A 249 4.68 -7.31 -12.70
C VAL A 249 3.85 -8.30 -11.90
N TYR A 250 4.50 -9.11 -11.06
CA TYR A 250 3.87 -10.14 -10.24
C TYR A 250 2.69 -9.56 -9.46
N ALA A 251 2.92 -8.43 -8.81
CA ALA A 251 1.92 -7.83 -7.96
C ALA A 251 0.87 -6.97 -8.70
N HIS A 252 0.97 -6.88 -10.03
CA HIS A 252 -0.06 -6.30 -10.90
C HIS A 252 -0.96 -7.34 -11.55
N VAL A 253 -0.56 -8.61 -11.51
CA VAL A 253 -1.46 -9.69 -11.91
C VAL A 253 -2.57 -9.75 -10.86
N PRO A 254 -3.83 -9.51 -11.24
CA PRO A 254 -4.94 -9.54 -10.30
C PRO A 254 -5.12 -10.98 -9.82
N THR A 255 -4.88 -11.22 -8.54
CA THR A 255 -5.12 -12.54 -7.93
C THR A 255 -6.50 -12.52 -7.28
N GLU A 256 -7.42 -13.39 -7.73
CA GLU A 256 -8.68 -13.61 -7.01
C GLU A 256 -8.43 -14.34 -5.69
N ASN A 257 -7.35 -15.12 -5.64
CA ASN A 257 -6.96 -15.89 -4.48
C ASN A 257 -6.29 -15.02 -3.41
N THR A 258 -6.57 -15.37 -2.18
CA THR A 258 -6.08 -14.64 -1.01
C THR A 258 -4.69 -15.07 -0.57
N SER A 259 -4.12 -16.10 -1.22
CA SER A 259 -2.74 -16.54 -1.02
C SER A 259 -1.72 -15.58 -1.63
N GLY A 260 -2.16 -14.68 -2.53
CA GLY A 260 -1.25 -13.83 -3.30
C GLY A 260 -0.46 -14.61 -4.35
N GLU A 261 -0.86 -15.83 -4.66
CA GLU A 261 -0.32 -16.64 -5.76
C GLU A 261 -1.16 -16.43 -7.02
N ILE A 262 -0.53 -16.58 -8.18
CA ILE A 262 -1.15 -16.32 -9.47
C ILE A 262 -1.71 -17.63 -10.02
N SER A 263 -3.04 -17.71 -10.20
CA SER A 263 -3.66 -18.83 -10.91
C SER A 263 -3.51 -18.69 -12.43
N TRP A 264 -3.65 -19.78 -13.18
CA TRP A 264 -3.64 -19.73 -14.65
C TRP A 264 -4.72 -18.79 -15.20
N ASP A 265 -5.93 -18.83 -14.64
CA ASP A 265 -7.06 -18.02 -15.12
C ASP A 265 -6.84 -16.52 -14.87
N ASP A 266 -6.27 -16.17 -13.70
CA ASP A 266 -5.86 -14.82 -13.36
C ASP A 266 -4.80 -14.29 -14.35
N PHE A 267 -3.76 -15.10 -14.59
CA PHE A 267 -2.70 -14.78 -15.53
C PHE A 267 -3.23 -14.62 -16.96
N ALA A 268 -4.01 -15.58 -17.46
CA ALA A 268 -4.53 -15.58 -18.82
C ALA A 268 -5.45 -14.38 -19.07
N ARG A 269 -6.33 -14.05 -18.11
CA ARG A 269 -7.20 -12.87 -18.19
C ARG A 269 -6.39 -11.59 -18.26
N TRP A 270 -5.38 -11.47 -17.40
CA TRP A 270 -4.49 -10.31 -17.38
C TRP A 270 -3.65 -10.20 -18.65
N TRP A 271 -3.10 -11.31 -19.15
CA TRP A 271 -2.28 -11.36 -20.37
C TRP A 271 -3.07 -10.89 -21.59
N ASN A 272 -4.28 -11.43 -21.77
CA ASN A 272 -5.16 -11.05 -22.86
C ASN A 272 -5.59 -9.58 -22.79
N ALA A 273 -5.84 -9.04 -21.59
CA ALA A 273 -6.16 -7.63 -21.41
C ALA A 273 -5.00 -6.71 -21.87
N ASN A 274 -3.75 -7.10 -21.61
CA ASN A 274 -2.58 -6.36 -22.05
C ASN A 274 -2.30 -6.51 -23.56
N ALA A 275 -2.62 -7.67 -24.15
CA ALA A 275 -2.48 -7.90 -25.59
C ALA A 275 -3.55 -7.16 -26.41
N ALA A 276 -4.75 -6.97 -25.87
CA ALA A 276 -5.88 -6.34 -26.55
C ALA A 276 -5.80 -4.80 -26.57
N GLU A 277 -5.01 -4.18 -25.70
CA GLU A 277 -4.91 -2.72 -25.62
C GLU A 277 -4.13 -2.18 -26.84
N PRO A 278 -4.77 -1.45 -27.78
CA PRO A 278 -4.10 -1.00 -28.99
C PRO A 278 -2.96 -0.05 -28.61
N ALA A 279 -1.79 -0.23 -29.25
CA ALA A 279 -0.59 0.57 -29.02
C ALA A 279 -0.83 2.09 -29.12
N SER A 280 -1.90 2.51 -29.81
CA SER A 280 -2.29 3.92 -29.95
C SER A 280 -2.74 4.58 -28.65
N ALA A 281 -3.39 3.87 -27.71
CA ALA A 281 -3.87 4.46 -26.46
C ALA A 281 -2.70 4.88 -25.53
N ALA A 282 -1.59 4.15 -25.58
CA ALA A 282 -0.36 4.51 -24.87
C ALA A 282 0.40 5.67 -25.54
N SER A 283 0.31 5.81 -26.87
CA SER A 283 0.96 6.91 -27.60
C SER A 283 0.34 8.28 -27.29
N VAL A 284 -0.98 8.32 -27.01
CA VAL A 284 -1.70 9.57 -26.71
C VAL A 284 -1.30 10.15 -25.35
N LEU A 285 -0.86 9.32 -24.40
CA LEU A 285 -0.37 9.78 -23.09
C LEU A 285 1.17 9.92 -23.02
N GLY A 286 1.91 9.24 -23.90
CA GLY A 286 3.39 9.26 -23.90
C GLY A 286 4.05 10.17 -24.94
N GLY A 287 3.34 10.54 -26.01
CA GLY A 287 3.95 11.24 -27.16
C GLY A 287 4.15 12.74 -27.00
N SER A 288 3.41 13.40 -26.10
CA SER A 288 3.36 14.88 -26.06
C SER A 288 4.12 15.53 -24.91
N PHE A 289 4.72 14.77 -23.98
CA PHE A 289 5.36 15.33 -22.78
C PHE A 289 6.90 15.23 -22.75
N LEU A 290 7.54 14.55 -23.70
CA LEU A 290 9.00 14.34 -23.71
C LEU A 290 9.71 14.86 -24.97
N SER A 291 9.07 15.71 -25.78
CA SER A 291 9.69 16.35 -26.95
C SER A 291 10.04 17.84 -26.73
N VAL A 292 10.41 18.22 -25.51
CA VAL A 292 10.92 19.57 -25.18
C VAL A 292 12.35 19.46 -24.67
#